data_AF-A0A3D4TLG5-F1
#
_entry.id   AF-A0A3D4TLG5-F1
#
_cell.length_a   1.000
_cell.length_b   1.000
_cell.length_c   1.000
_cell.angle_alpha   90.00
_cell.angle_beta   90.00
_cell.angle_gamma   90.00
#
_symmetry.space_group_name_H-M   'P 1'
#
loop_
_entity.id
_entity.type
_entity.pdbx_description
1 polymer ?
#
loop_
_entity_poly.entity_id
_entity_poly.type
_entity_poly.pdbx_seq_one_letter_code
_entity_poly.pdbx_strand_id
1 'polypeptide(L)'
;MERGLDVSDVQECRVGLFRPIPAVVLTANDAKACFPLISKDSHEWRANRSAADRTADLWARVEWFVPLWVSNQQMSKLLAAVEHRHGADAISQFDYHLSTVYNLPFQSVCIAQLLPRARSLAPFAPLAREAYLAFYSGQRAASVAALIPVIEGGVQRIAGATPLLSPHDAIDHTIVRACSLAADLYFERMWVPQEYRSIDFLFGQDERVMVFETFRRWLQTCFFQNIDSYSGTTSLNRHLFAHGKSTDWQQPSNFSRLVVAITMLGVIEAWHDETNVVPLLFPEMNQDSKLLWQQALIRGQLQMALNRHEQAEFQAHGRLVPELPTDNGVTLRKAVLSEDAINDLVRPLRDAGWSVTVTEPDPAALFVIAVATAQERRLEVALLYSCATSNELYRELASKVDVILYRGAPYEQDTFAAGIALHVGPVAGWQPPLA
;
A
#
# COMPACT_ATOMS: atom_id res chain seq x y z
N MET A 1 -56.70 17.29 25.25
CA MET A 1 -56.18 18.47 24.53
C MET A 1 -55.10 17.98 23.58
N GLU A 2 -55.47 17.72 22.33
CA GLU A 2 -54.50 17.59 21.24
C GLU A 2 -53.84 18.96 21.09
N ARG A 3 -52.56 19.08 21.42
CA ARG A 3 -51.78 20.26 21.03
C ARG A 3 -51.57 20.17 19.53
N GLY A 4 -52.45 20.80 18.75
CA GLY A 4 -52.28 20.94 17.31
C GLY A 4 -50.95 21.62 17.02
N LEU A 5 -50.17 21.04 16.11
CA LEU A 5 -49.01 21.71 15.53
C LEU A 5 -49.54 22.75 14.54
N ASP A 6 -49.34 24.04 14.81
CA ASP A 6 -49.61 25.09 13.83
C ASP A 6 -48.54 25.03 12.73
N VAL A 7 -48.90 24.44 11.59
CA VAL A 7 -48.06 24.37 10.40
C VAL A 7 -48.15 25.70 9.67
N SER A 8 -47.02 26.40 9.57
CA SER A 8 -46.93 27.72 8.93
C SER A 8 -46.60 27.66 7.45
N ASP A 9 -45.91 26.60 7.01
CA ASP A 9 -45.51 26.42 5.61
C ASP A 9 -45.36 24.93 5.25
N VAL A 10 -45.68 24.60 3.99
CA VAL A 10 -45.54 23.27 3.40
C VAL A 10 -44.92 23.42 2.02
N GLN A 11 -43.72 22.87 1.85
CA GLN A 11 -42.98 22.97 0.59
C GLN A 11 -42.52 21.60 0.10
N GLU A 12 -42.73 21.33 -1.19
CA GLU A 12 -42.02 20.24 -1.87
C GLU A 12 -40.63 20.72 -2.31
N CYS A 13 -39.60 19.98 -1.93
CA CYS A 13 -38.22 20.28 -2.28
C CYS A 13 -37.41 19.00 -2.54
N ARG A 14 -36.12 19.16 -2.86
CA ARG A 14 -35.16 18.05 -2.89
C ARG A 14 -34.14 18.23 -1.79
N VAL A 15 -33.89 17.18 -1.01
CA VAL A 15 -33.01 17.19 0.16
C VAL A 15 -31.85 16.23 -0.04
N GLY A 16 -30.65 16.63 0.37
CA GLY A 16 -29.43 15.82 0.27
C GLY A 16 -28.39 16.38 -0.70
N LEU A 17 -27.11 16.27 -0.33
CA LEU A 17 -26.01 16.88 -1.08
C LEU A 17 -25.60 16.10 -2.33
N PHE A 18 -25.45 14.78 -2.22
CA PHE A 18 -24.87 13.94 -3.29
C PHE A 18 -25.94 13.41 -4.24
N ARG A 19 -26.92 12.67 -3.69
CA ARG A 19 -28.12 12.25 -4.42
C ARG A 19 -29.33 12.89 -3.73
N PRO A 20 -29.77 14.09 -4.17
CA PRO A 20 -30.91 14.76 -3.58
C PRO A 20 -32.18 13.94 -3.84
N ILE A 21 -33.05 13.78 -2.84
CA ILE A 21 -34.29 13.01 -2.94
C ILE A 21 -35.50 13.93 -2.77
N PRO A 22 -36.63 13.67 -3.47
CA PRO A 22 -37.84 14.48 -3.29
C PRO A 22 -38.39 14.32 -1.86
N ALA A 23 -38.82 15.41 -1.25
CA ALA A 23 -39.38 15.44 0.09
C ALA A 23 -40.42 16.55 0.25
N VAL A 24 -41.35 16.36 1.18
CA VAL A 24 -42.22 17.43 1.71
C VAL A 24 -41.60 17.94 3.01
N VAL A 25 -41.36 19.23 3.11
CA VAL A 25 -40.90 19.88 4.34
C VAL A 25 -42.05 20.65 4.96
N LEU A 26 -42.35 20.33 6.21
CA LEU A 26 -43.29 21.06 7.06
C LEU A 26 -42.51 22.00 7.96
N THR A 27 -42.92 23.27 8.02
CA THR A 27 -42.42 24.22 9.01
C THR A 27 -43.49 24.44 10.08
N ALA A 28 -43.13 24.23 11.35
CA ALA A 28 -44.01 24.45 12.48
C ALA A 28 -43.20 24.98 13.68
N ASN A 29 -43.62 26.11 14.26
CA ASN A 29 -42.99 26.72 15.45
C ASN A 29 -41.45 26.81 15.37
N ASP A 30 -40.92 27.34 14.24
CA ASP A 30 -39.49 27.45 13.92
C ASP A 30 -38.71 26.12 13.77
N ALA A 31 -39.39 24.97 13.86
CA ALA A 31 -38.84 23.66 13.55
C ALA A 31 -39.24 23.22 12.13
N LYS A 32 -38.37 22.42 11.50
CA LYS A 32 -38.62 21.82 10.19
C LYS A 32 -38.63 20.30 10.30
N ALA A 33 -39.63 19.69 9.67
CA ALA A 33 -39.77 18.25 9.54
C ALA A 33 -39.75 17.88 8.05
N CYS A 34 -38.86 16.98 7.67
CA CYS A 34 -38.67 16.46 6.33
C CYS A 34 -39.32 15.09 6.19
N PHE A 35 -40.19 14.94 5.19
CA PHE A 35 -40.87 13.70 4.84
C PHE A 35 -40.45 13.29 3.42
N PRO A 36 -39.46 12.39 3.29
CA PRO A 36 -39.03 11.88 1.99
C PRO A 36 -40.18 11.21 1.24
N LEU A 37 -40.27 11.50 -0.06
CA LEU A 37 -41.29 10.94 -0.97
C LEU A 37 -40.83 9.64 -1.64
N ILE A 38 -39.64 9.16 -1.28
CA ILE A 38 -39.12 7.85 -1.71
C ILE A 38 -39.09 6.89 -0.52
N SER A 39 -39.15 5.59 -0.80
CA SER A 39 -38.95 4.51 0.16
C SER A 39 -37.86 3.56 -0.33
N LYS A 40 -37.53 2.54 0.47
CA LYS A 40 -36.61 1.47 0.05
C LYS A 40 -37.13 0.65 -1.14
N ASP A 41 -38.42 0.74 -1.47
CA ASP A 41 -39.01 0.06 -2.62
C ASP A 41 -39.00 0.92 -3.90
N SER A 42 -38.74 2.22 -3.78
CA SER A 42 -38.66 3.13 -4.91
C SER A 42 -37.56 2.70 -5.89
N HIS A 43 -37.85 2.80 -7.19
CA HIS A 43 -36.91 2.43 -8.25
C HIS A 43 -35.59 3.22 -8.14
N GLU A 44 -35.68 4.54 -7.88
CA GLU A 44 -34.52 5.42 -7.68
C GLU A 44 -33.64 4.94 -6.51
N TRP A 45 -34.23 4.62 -5.35
CA TRP A 45 -33.47 4.14 -4.20
C TRP A 45 -32.78 2.81 -4.51
N ARG A 46 -33.48 1.84 -5.11
CA ARG A 46 -32.92 0.52 -5.45
C ARG A 46 -31.79 0.63 -6.47
N ALA A 47 -31.91 1.50 -7.47
CA ALA A 47 -30.86 1.75 -8.44
C ALA A 47 -29.61 2.35 -7.78
N ASN A 48 -29.79 3.34 -6.90
CA ASN A 48 -28.72 3.97 -6.15
C ASN A 48 -28.02 2.98 -5.21
N ARG A 49 -28.81 2.19 -4.46
CA ARG A 49 -28.30 1.15 -3.57
C ARG A 49 -27.49 0.10 -4.32
N SER A 50 -28.02 -0.43 -5.42
CA SER A 50 -27.34 -1.43 -6.24
C SER A 50 -26.01 -0.91 -6.82
N ALA A 51 -25.96 0.37 -7.19
CA ALA A 51 -24.72 0.99 -7.67
C ALA A 51 -23.67 1.13 -6.57
N ALA A 52 -24.09 1.49 -5.35
CA ALA A 52 -23.20 1.60 -4.19
C ALA A 52 -22.69 0.22 -3.75
N ASP A 53 -23.54 -0.80 -3.71
CA ASP A 53 -23.15 -2.17 -3.37
C ASP A 53 -22.11 -2.71 -4.38
N ARG A 54 -22.34 -2.54 -5.69
CA ARG A 54 -21.33 -2.92 -6.71
C ARG A 54 -19.98 -2.26 -6.48
N THR A 55 -19.98 -0.97 -6.14
CA THR A 55 -18.73 -0.25 -5.85
C THR A 55 -18.06 -0.79 -4.59
N ALA A 56 -18.82 -1.03 -3.53
CA ALA A 56 -18.32 -1.57 -2.28
C ALA A 56 -17.75 -2.98 -2.44
N ASP A 57 -18.38 -3.83 -3.25
CA ASP A 57 -17.92 -5.18 -3.54
C ASP A 57 -16.58 -5.18 -4.28
N LEU A 58 -16.36 -4.23 -5.20
CA LEU A 58 -15.08 -4.08 -5.89
C LEU A 58 -13.95 -3.67 -4.93
N TRP A 59 -14.22 -2.75 -4.00
CA TRP A 59 -13.25 -2.37 -2.97
C TRP A 59 -12.96 -3.52 -2.00
N ALA A 60 -14.00 -4.24 -1.56
CA ALA A 60 -13.84 -5.41 -0.69
C ALA A 60 -13.02 -6.52 -1.37
N ARG A 61 -13.14 -6.70 -2.68
CA ARG A 61 -12.37 -7.67 -3.46
C ARG A 61 -10.86 -7.43 -3.43
N VAL A 62 -10.45 -6.17 -3.25
CA VAL A 62 -9.05 -5.78 -3.11
C VAL A 62 -8.65 -5.50 -1.66
N GLU A 63 -9.47 -5.98 -0.71
CA GLU A 63 -9.31 -5.80 0.74
C GLU A 63 -9.09 -4.34 1.14
N TRP A 64 -9.89 -3.47 0.54
CA TRP A 64 -9.83 -2.04 0.79
C TRP A 64 -11.24 -1.44 0.93
N PHE A 65 -11.29 -0.16 1.26
CA PHE A 65 -12.53 0.61 1.42
C PHE A 65 -12.55 1.78 0.45
N VAL A 66 -13.70 2.46 0.33
CA VAL A 66 -13.84 3.63 -0.54
C VAL A 66 -13.03 4.80 0.07
N PRO A 67 -11.96 5.29 -0.57
CA PRO A 67 -11.10 6.30 0.04
C PRO A 67 -11.61 7.73 -0.18
N LEU A 68 -11.39 8.62 0.81
CA LEU A 68 -11.81 10.03 0.71
C LEU A 68 -10.98 10.87 -0.25
N TRP A 69 -9.65 10.76 -0.17
CA TRP A 69 -8.72 11.70 -0.82
C TRP A 69 -8.23 11.23 -2.18
N VAL A 70 -9.05 10.46 -2.88
CA VAL A 70 -8.77 9.97 -4.23
C VAL A 70 -9.85 10.51 -5.16
N SER A 71 -9.44 11.14 -6.25
CA SER A 71 -10.39 11.71 -7.21
C SER A 71 -11.26 10.62 -7.85
N ASN A 72 -12.51 10.96 -8.20
CA ASN A 72 -13.41 10.04 -8.89
C ASN A 72 -12.82 9.47 -10.18
N GLN A 73 -12.01 10.26 -10.90
CA GLN A 73 -11.31 9.80 -12.10
C GLN A 73 -10.29 8.69 -11.78
N GLN A 74 -9.50 8.85 -10.72
CA GLN A 74 -8.53 7.84 -10.28
C GLN A 74 -9.22 6.60 -9.72
N MET A 75 -10.26 6.78 -8.91
CA MET A 75 -11.07 5.66 -8.40
C MET A 75 -11.67 4.84 -9.55
N SER A 76 -12.26 5.50 -10.54
CA SER A 76 -12.86 4.80 -11.69
C SER A 76 -11.83 3.99 -12.49
N LYS A 77 -10.63 4.55 -12.72
CA LYS A 77 -9.53 3.82 -13.38
C LYS A 77 -9.09 2.60 -12.60
N LEU A 78 -8.95 2.75 -11.28
CA LEU A 78 -8.53 1.68 -10.39
C LEU A 78 -9.58 0.57 -10.34
N LEU A 79 -10.86 0.92 -10.16
CA LEU A 79 -11.96 -0.05 -10.12
C LEU A 79 -12.10 -0.81 -11.44
N ALA A 80 -11.99 -0.12 -12.59
CA ALA A 80 -12.01 -0.76 -13.90
C ALA A 80 -10.86 -1.75 -14.10
N ALA A 81 -9.67 -1.48 -13.53
CA ALA A 81 -8.53 -2.39 -13.63
C ALA A 81 -8.73 -3.71 -12.87
N VAL A 82 -9.59 -3.72 -11.85
CA VAL A 82 -9.82 -4.89 -10.96
C VAL A 82 -11.18 -5.56 -11.16
N GLU A 83 -12.09 -4.96 -11.93
CA GLU A 83 -13.49 -5.40 -12.08
C GLU A 83 -13.65 -6.88 -12.46
N HIS A 84 -12.79 -7.35 -13.37
CA HIS A 84 -12.81 -8.72 -13.89
C HIS A 84 -11.65 -9.58 -13.36
N ARG A 85 -10.98 -9.15 -12.29
CA ARG A 85 -9.86 -9.85 -11.67
C ARG A 85 -10.25 -10.35 -10.28
N HIS A 86 -9.51 -11.34 -9.78
CA HIS A 86 -9.75 -11.99 -8.49
C HIS A 86 -8.44 -12.35 -7.77
N GLY A 87 -8.50 -12.46 -6.44
CA GLY A 87 -7.38 -12.91 -5.60
C GLY A 87 -6.10 -12.10 -5.80
N ALA A 88 -4.97 -12.81 -5.87
CA ALA A 88 -3.64 -12.20 -5.98
C ALA A 88 -3.46 -11.30 -7.22
N ASP A 89 -4.10 -11.61 -8.35
CA ASP A 89 -4.00 -10.76 -9.55
C ASP A 89 -4.72 -9.42 -9.34
N ALA A 90 -5.91 -9.44 -8.73
CA ALA A 90 -6.62 -8.20 -8.38
C ALA A 90 -5.81 -7.34 -7.40
N ILE A 91 -5.21 -7.97 -6.37
CA ILE A 91 -4.36 -7.27 -5.41
C ILE A 91 -3.11 -6.69 -6.07
N SER A 92 -2.44 -7.43 -6.94
CA SER A 92 -1.23 -6.94 -7.63
C SER A 92 -1.53 -5.72 -8.51
N GLN A 93 -2.62 -5.75 -9.28
CA GLN A 93 -3.03 -4.60 -10.09
C GLN A 93 -3.46 -3.42 -9.23
N PHE A 94 -4.16 -3.68 -8.13
CA PHE A 94 -4.53 -2.66 -7.17
C PHE A 94 -3.29 -1.99 -6.56
N ASP A 95 -2.32 -2.77 -6.09
CA ASP A 95 -1.07 -2.29 -5.49
C ASP A 95 -0.26 -1.43 -6.46
N TYR A 96 -0.22 -1.82 -7.74
CA TYR A 96 0.41 -1.03 -8.80
C TYR A 96 -0.21 0.37 -8.88
N HIS A 97 -1.53 0.46 -8.96
CA HIS A 97 -2.22 1.75 -9.00
C HIS A 97 -2.08 2.52 -7.69
N LEU A 98 -2.12 1.84 -6.55
CA LEU A 98 -1.99 2.43 -5.22
C LEU A 98 -0.68 3.21 -5.07
N SER A 99 0.41 2.69 -5.63
CA SER A 99 1.74 3.31 -5.60
C SER A 99 1.77 4.71 -6.24
N THR A 100 0.87 4.97 -7.17
CA THR A 100 0.74 6.28 -7.86
C THR A 100 -0.18 7.25 -7.14
N VAL A 101 -1.11 6.74 -6.33
CA VAL A 101 -2.12 7.52 -5.60
C VAL A 101 -1.60 7.89 -4.21
N TYR A 102 -1.19 6.90 -3.43
CA TYR A 102 -0.68 7.10 -2.06
C TYR A 102 0.83 7.24 -2.07
N ASN A 103 1.32 8.20 -2.87
CA ASN A 103 2.73 8.46 -3.02
C ASN A 103 3.36 9.10 -1.75
N LEU A 104 4.68 9.24 -1.78
CA LEU A 104 5.50 9.80 -0.70
C LEU A 104 5.00 11.19 -0.23
N PRO A 105 4.76 12.21 -1.09
CA PRO A 105 4.15 13.47 -0.69
C PRO A 105 2.76 13.34 -0.03
N PHE A 106 1.90 12.48 -0.57
CA PHE A 106 0.57 12.25 0.00
C PHE A 106 0.66 11.70 1.44
N GLN A 107 1.54 10.72 1.65
CA GLN A 107 1.79 10.13 2.97
C GLN A 107 2.35 11.17 3.96
N SER A 108 3.22 12.09 3.51
CA SER A 108 3.77 13.12 4.40
C SER A 108 2.71 14.12 4.87
N VAL A 109 1.73 14.45 4.02
CA VAL A 109 0.57 15.27 4.40
C VAL A 109 -0.30 14.54 5.43
N CYS A 110 -0.60 13.25 5.20
CA CYS A 110 -1.34 12.42 6.15
C CYS A 110 -0.68 12.43 7.53
N ILE A 111 0.63 12.19 7.60
CA ILE A 111 1.37 12.02 8.86
C ILE A 111 1.66 13.35 9.55
N ALA A 112 2.12 14.37 8.82
CA ALA A 112 2.58 15.62 9.42
C ALA A 112 1.46 16.66 9.59
N GLN A 113 0.37 16.59 8.84
CA GLN A 113 -0.70 17.59 8.91
C GLN A 113 -2.01 17.06 9.45
N LEU A 114 -2.44 15.87 9.00
CA LEU A 114 -3.78 15.37 9.28
C LEU A 114 -3.81 14.60 10.60
N LEU A 115 -2.86 13.68 10.78
CA LEU A 115 -2.75 12.85 11.98
C LEU A 115 -2.63 13.67 13.28
N PRO A 116 -1.84 14.77 13.36
CA PRO A 116 -1.72 15.55 14.59
C PRO A 116 -2.99 16.33 14.97
N ARG A 117 -3.95 16.49 14.04
CA ARG A 117 -5.21 17.20 14.29
C ARG A 117 -6.26 16.32 14.97
N ALA A 118 -6.13 14.99 14.85
CA ALA A 118 -7.00 14.04 15.49
C ALA A 118 -6.56 13.84 16.95
N ARG A 119 -7.41 14.21 17.92
CA ARG A 119 -7.09 14.19 19.36
C ARG A 119 -6.60 12.81 19.81
N SER A 120 -7.27 11.74 19.38
CA SER A 120 -6.95 10.38 19.79
C SER A 120 -5.67 9.85 19.14
N LEU A 121 -5.33 10.36 17.95
CA LEU A 121 -4.20 9.90 17.16
C LEU A 121 -2.95 10.78 17.24
N ALA A 122 -3.09 12.04 17.68
CA ALA A 122 -1.99 12.98 17.80
C ALA A 122 -0.80 12.45 18.63
N PRO A 123 -1.00 11.69 19.74
CA PRO A 123 0.11 11.06 20.45
C PRO A 123 0.92 10.05 19.63
N PHE A 124 0.35 9.48 18.57
CA PHE A 124 1.02 8.55 17.66
C PHE A 124 1.72 9.25 16.49
N ALA A 125 1.59 10.58 16.34
CA ALA A 125 2.24 11.30 15.24
C ALA A 125 3.77 11.17 15.20
N PRO A 126 4.50 11.22 16.34
CA PRO A 126 5.93 10.95 16.35
C PRO A 126 6.28 9.53 15.87
N LEU A 127 5.52 8.51 16.32
CA LEU A 127 5.69 7.12 15.89
C LEU A 127 5.44 6.97 14.38
N ALA A 128 4.37 7.58 13.86
CA ALA A 128 4.07 7.54 12.43
C ALA A 128 5.14 8.25 11.59
N ARG A 129 5.68 9.36 12.08
CA ARG A 129 6.82 10.06 11.46
C ARG A 129 8.05 9.17 11.41
N GLU A 130 8.37 8.49 12.51
CA GLU A 130 9.50 7.56 12.58
C GLU A 130 9.30 6.38 11.64
N ALA A 131 8.13 5.73 11.66
CA ALA A 131 7.79 4.64 10.76
C ALA A 131 7.96 5.05 9.28
N TYR A 132 7.50 6.24 8.91
CA TYR A 132 7.68 6.78 7.56
C TYR A 132 9.15 6.98 7.21
N LEU A 133 9.96 7.59 8.07
CA LEU A 133 11.39 7.76 7.80
C LEU A 133 12.13 6.42 7.72
N ALA A 134 11.81 5.49 8.62
CA ALA A 134 12.37 4.14 8.64
C ALA A 134 12.02 3.37 7.35
N PHE A 135 10.82 3.56 6.80
CA PHE A 135 10.38 2.89 5.58
C PHE A 135 11.25 3.29 4.39
N TYR A 136 11.52 4.60 4.27
CA TYR A 136 12.39 5.14 3.23
C TYR A 136 13.90 5.02 3.56
N SER A 137 14.23 4.50 4.74
CA SER A 137 15.57 4.02 5.13
C SER A 137 15.69 2.49 5.04
N GLY A 138 14.84 1.82 4.26
CA GLY A 138 14.94 0.38 4.01
C GLY A 138 14.36 -0.53 5.10
N GLN A 139 13.96 0.01 6.25
CA GLN A 139 13.39 -0.76 7.37
C GLN A 139 11.88 -0.98 7.22
N ARG A 140 11.43 -1.40 6.02
CA ARG A 140 10.01 -1.39 5.63
C ARG A 140 9.13 -2.28 6.50
N ALA A 141 9.58 -3.50 6.81
CA ALA A 141 8.83 -4.42 7.67
C ALA A 141 8.60 -3.83 9.08
N ALA A 142 9.63 -3.22 9.67
CA ALA A 142 9.54 -2.56 10.98
C ALA A 142 8.56 -1.38 10.94
N SER A 143 8.58 -0.59 9.87
CA SER A 143 7.64 0.52 9.68
C SER A 143 6.18 0.07 9.60
N VAL A 144 5.91 -1.02 8.88
CA VAL A 144 4.56 -1.60 8.80
C VAL A 144 4.12 -2.12 10.17
N ALA A 145 4.99 -2.88 10.84
CA ALA A 145 4.72 -3.43 12.18
C ALA A 145 4.39 -2.33 13.21
N ALA A 146 5.10 -1.21 13.16
CA ALA A 146 4.88 -0.08 14.07
C ALA A 146 3.49 0.55 13.94
N LEU A 147 2.90 0.52 12.73
CA LEU A 147 1.62 1.17 12.45
C LEU A 147 0.39 0.28 12.71
N ILE A 148 0.53 -1.05 12.66
CA ILE A 148 -0.59 -1.99 12.88
C ILE A 148 -1.29 -1.76 14.24
N PRO A 149 -0.57 -1.65 15.39
CA PRO A 149 -1.21 -1.40 16.68
C PRO A 149 -1.91 -0.04 16.80
N VAL A 150 -1.49 0.96 16.01
CA VAL A 150 -2.04 2.33 16.06
C VAL A 150 -3.51 2.35 15.67
N ILE A 151 -3.96 1.47 14.77
CA ILE A 151 -5.38 1.37 14.39
C ILE A 151 -6.23 0.94 15.58
N GLU A 152 -5.84 -0.11 16.31
CA GLU A 152 -6.57 -0.57 17.50
C GLU A 152 -6.55 0.48 18.60
N GLY A 153 -5.36 1.02 18.92
CA GLY A 153 -5.22 2.07 19.91
C GLY A 153 -6.05 3.31 19.56
N GLY A 154 -6.09 3.68 18.28
CA GLY A 154 -6.90 4.78 17.77
C GLY A 154 -8.40 4.54 17.98
N VAL A 155 -8.93 3.41 17.51
CA VAL A 155 -10.35 3.06 17.68
C VAL A 155 -10.77 3.06 19.15
N GLN A 156 -9.97 2.45 20.02
CA GLN A 156 -10.28 2.38 21.46
C GLN A 156 -10.28 3.76 22.13
N ARG A 157 -9.33 4.62 21.77
CA ARG A 157 -9.26 5.98 22.30
C ARG A 157 -10.42 6.86 21.84
N ILE A 158 -10.86 6.71 20.59
CA ILE A 158 -12.03 7.43 20.06
C ILE A 158 -13.30 6.97 20.77
N ALA A 159 -13.49 5.65 20.93
CA ALA A 159 -14.65 5.10 21.61
C ALA A 159 -14.75 5.57 23.07
N GLY A 160 -13.63 5.81 23.75
CA GLY A 160 -13.59 6.46 25.07
C GLY A 160 -14.31 5.70 26.19
N ALA A 161 -14.65 4.43 25.97
CA ALA A 161 -15.45 3.62 26.88
C ALA A 161 -14.63 3.07 28.05
N THR A 162 -15.26 2.96 29.22
CA THR A 162 -14.71 2.30 30.42
C THR A 162 -15.77 1.33 30.97
N PRO A 163 -15.54 0.00 31.00
CA PRO A 163 -14.34 -0.70 30.53
C PRO A 163 -14.17 -0.62 29.00
N LEU A 164 -12.99 -1.02 28.52
CA LEU A 164 -12.70 -1.08 27.08
C LEU A 164 -13.70 -2.00 26.37
N LEU A 165 -14.17 -1.55 25.21
CA LEU A 165 -15.06 -2.33 24.34
C LEU A 165 -14.26 -3.38 23.58
N SER A 166 -14.93 -4.43 23.10
CA SER A 166 -14.31 -5.30 22.10
C SER A 166 -13.95 -4.46 20.85
N PRO A 167 -12.93 -4.84 20.06
CA PRO A 167 -12.60 -4.09 18.84
C PRO A 167 -13.81 -3.87 17.93
N HIS A 168 -14.66 -4.89 17.75
CA HIS A 168 -15.88 -4.79 16.94
C HIS A 168 -16.88 -3.76 17.49
N ASP A 169 -17.14 -3.77 18.79
CA ASP A 169 -18.08 -2.84 19.43
C ASP A 169 -17.53 -1.40 19.42
N ALA A 170 -16.22 -1.23 19.62
CA ALA A 170 -15.56 0.07 19.56
C ALA A 170 -15.64 0.69 18.15
N ILE A 171 -15.46 -0.14 17.11
CA ILE A 171 -15.64 0.26 15.71
C ILE A 171 -17.09 0.71 15.47
N ASP A 172 -18.06 -0.10 15.89
CA ASP A 172 -19.48 0.19 15.70
C ASP A 172 -19.89 1.48 16.39
N HIS A 173 -19.56 1.62 17.67
CA HIS A 173 -19.84 2.83 18.44
C HIS A 173 -19.29 4.08 17.74
N THR A 174 -18.04 4.01 17.30
CA THR A 174 -17.33 5.14 16.71
C THR A 174 -17.89 5.54 15.34
N ILE A 175 -18.13 4.56 14.46
CA ILE A 175 -18.53 4.85 13.07
C ILE A 175 -20.02 5.12 12.95
N VAL A 176 -20.87 4.46 13.74
CA VAL A 176 -22.33 4.73 13.73
C VAL A 176 -22.59 6.18 14.14
N ARG A 177 -21.85 6.72 15.11
CA ARG A 177 -21.98 8.13 15.48
C ARG A 177 -21.57 9.08 14.36
N ALA A 178 -20.45 8.81 13.66
CA ALA A 178 -20.03 9.59 12.49
C ALA A 178 -21.09 9.53 11.35
N CYS A 179 -21.69 8.36 11.11
CA CYS A 179 -22.78 8.20 10.14
C CYS A 179 -24.05 8.95 10.56
N SER A 180 -24.34 9.03 11.87
CA SER A 180 -25.46 9.84 12.37
C SER A 180 -25.28 11.32 12.05
N LEU A 181 -24.07 11.87 12.20
CA LEU A 181 -23.78 13.25 11.80
C LEU A 181 -23.95 13.44 10.28
N ALA A 182 -23.50 12.47 9.47
CA ALA A 182 -23.72 12.50 8.03
C ALA A 182 -25.22 12.49 7.66
N ALA A 183 -26.03 11.70 8.37
CA ALA A 183 -27.48 11.69 8.22
C ALA A 183 -28.10 13.05 8.60
N ASP A 184 -27.67 13.65 9.71
CA ASP A 184 -28.12 14.98 10.12
C ASP A 184 -27.82 16.03 9.04
N LEU A 185 -26.61 16.01 8.48
CA LEU A 185 -26.24 16.96 7.43
C LEU A 185 -26.95 16.68 6.10
N TYR A 186 -27.22 15.41 5.76
CA TYR A 186 -27.97 15.07 4.55
C TYR A 186 -29.38 15.65 4.58
N PHE A 187 -30.04 15.61 5.75
CA PHE A 187 -31.37 16.20 5.95
C PHE A 187 -31.35 17.63 6.48
N GLU A 188 -30.23 18.36 6.34
CA GLU A 188 -30.09 19.77 6.77
C GLU A 188 -30.49 20.00 8.25
N ARG A 189 -30.22 19.02 9.11
CA ARG A 189 -30.57 18.97 10.54
C ARG A 189 -32.08 19.05 10.82
N MET A 190 -32.93 18.81 9.82
CA MET A 190 -34.37 18.68 9.99
C MET A 190 -34.74 17.38 10.70
N TRP A 191 -35.89 17.37 11.39
CA TRP A 191 -36.46 16.10 11.88
C TRP A 191 -36.88 15.25 10.68
N VAL A 192 -36.64 13.95 10.73
CA VAL A 192 -37.00 12.99 9.67
C VAL A 192 -37.31 11.64 10.34
N PRO A 193 -38.23 10.82 9.80
CA PRO A 193 -38.48 9.49 10.34
C PRO A 193 -37.20 8.62 10.39
N GLN A 194 -37.09 7.80 11.44
CA GLN A 194 -35.84 7.13 11.82
C GLN A 194 -35.34 6.15 10.73
N GLU A 195 -36.24 5.54 9.97
CA GLU A 195 -35.93 4.63 8.87
C GLU A 195 -35.06 5.28 7.79
N TYR A 196 -35.24 6.58 7.55
CA TYR A 196 -34.48 7.37 6.57
C TYR A 196 -33.11 7.79 7.07
N ARG A 197 -32.89 7.77 8.39
CA ARG A 197 -31.59 8.06 9.02
C ARG A 197 -30.67 6.84 9.09
N SER A 198 -31.19 5.66 8.75
CA SER A 198 -30.42 4.43 8.82
C SER A 198 -29.26 4.42 7.82
N ILE A 199 -28.13 3.82 8.22
CA ILE A 199 -26.98 3.59 7.33
C ILE A 199 -27.45 2.88 6.06
N ASP A 200 -28.33 1.88 6.20
CA ASP A 200 -28.85 1.12 5.07
C ASP A 200 -29.57 1.98 4.02
N PHE A 201 -30.44 2.89 4.48
CA PHE A 201 -31.14 3.82 3.59
C PHE A 201 -30.16 4.78 2.90
N LEU A 202 -29.22 5.35 3.66
CA LEU A 202 -28.31 6.39 3.18
C LEU A 202 -27.09 5.86 2.42
N PHE A 203 -26.78 4.56 2.50
CA PHE A 203 -25.60 3.96 1.87
C PHE A 203 -25.50 4.23 0.37
N GLY A 204 -26.65 4.23 -0.33
CA GLY A 204 -26.71 4.57 -1.75
C GLY A 204 -26.92 6.06 -2.06
N GLN A 205 -27.20 6.88 -1.05
CA GLN A 205 -27.66 8.27 -1.21
C GLN A 205 -26.62 9.32 -0.79
N ASP A 206 -25.80 9.00 0.21
CA ASP A 206 -24.79 9.90 0.76
C ASP A 206 -23.39 9.26 0.69
N GLU A 207 -22.49 9.91 -0.04
CA GLU A 207 -21.13 9.39 -0.24
C GLU A 207 -20.32 9.33 1.07
N ARG A 208 -20.61 10.18 2.06
CA ARG A 208 -19.93 10.15 3.36
C ARG A 208 -20.33 8.89 4.13
N VAL A 209 -21.62 8.56 4.13
CA VAL A 209 -22.13 7.32 4.74
C VAL A 209 -21.52 6.11 4.06
N MET A 210 -21.45 6.10 2.73
CA MET A 210 -20.83 5.01 1.97
C MET A 210 -19.34 4.82 2.34
N VAL A 211 -18.58 5.92 2.41
CA VAL A 211 -17.17 5.87 2.79
C VAL A 211 -16.98 5.37 4.23
N PHE A 212 -17.75 5.91 5.19
CA PHE A 212 -17.63 5.51 6.59
C PHE A 212 -18.03 4.05 6.80
N GLU A 213 -19.11 3.60 6.17
CA GLU A 213 -19.60 2.23 6.28
C GLU A 213 -18.68 1.22 5.58
N THR A 214 -18.09 1.55 4.42
CA THR A 214 -17.10 0.65 3.80
C THR A 214 -15.81 0.56 4.61
N PHE A 215 -15.39 1.65 5.27
CA PHE A 215 -14.27 1.61 6.22
C PHE A 215 -14.59 0.73 7.44
N ARG A 216 -15.81 0.85 7.99
CA ARG A 216 -16.31 -0.04 9.06
C ARG A 216 -16.24 -1.50 8.68
N ARG A 217 -16.77 -1.84 7.50
CA ARG A 217 -16.72 -3.22 6.97
C ARG A 217 -15.28 -3.71 6.87
N TRP A 218 -14.38 -2.93 6.27
CA TRP A 218 -12.96 -3.31 6.16
C TRP A 218 -12.31 -3.56 7.54
N LEU A 219 -12.55 -2.71 8.53
CA LEU A 219 -12.03 -2.92 9.88
C LEU A 219 -12.52 -4.25 10.47
N GLN A 220 -13.80 -4.59 10.29
CA GLN A 220 -14.42 -5.77 10.89
C GLN A 220 -14.13 -7.08 10.14
N THR A 221 -14.16 -7.03 8.81
CA THR A 221 -14.11 -8.22 7.95
C THR A 221 -12.73 -8.44 7.34
N CYS A 222 -11.78 -7.51 7.49
CA CYS A 222 -10.41 -7.69 7.03
C CYS A 222 -9.43 -7.48 8.19
N PHE A 223 -9.39 -6.28 8.78
CA PHE A 223 -8.31 -5.92 9.69
C PHE A 223 -8.40 -6.61 11.07
N PHE A 224 -9.59 -6.68 11.69
CA PHE A 224 -9.82 -7.31 13.00
C PHE A 224 -10.54 -8.66 12.91
N GLN A 225 -10.73 -9.20 11.70
CA GLN A 225 -11.36 -10.50 11.55
C GLN A 225 -10.55 -11.58 12.27
N ASN A 226 -11.23 -12.50 12.95
CA ASN A 226 -10.58 -13.68 13.53
C ASN A 226 -9.84 -14.46 12.43
N ILE A 227 -8.63 -14.94 12.75
CA ILE A 227 -7.77 -15.69 11.81
C ILE A 227 -8.51 -16.88 11.18
N ASP A 228 -9.30 -17.62 11.96
CA ASP A 228 -9.97 -18.82 11.47
C ASP A 228 -11.03 -18.52 10.40
N SER A 229 -11.44 -17.25 10.29
CA SER A 229 -12.39 -16.76 9.29
C SER A 229 -11.74 -15.88 8.21
N TYR A 230 -10.48 -15.48 8.40
CA TYR A 230 -9.77 -14.60 7.46
C TYR A 230 -9.17 -15.41 6.32
N SER A 231 -9.54 -15.06 5.09
CA SER A 231 -9.06 -15.67 3.85
C SER A 231 -8.49 -14.65 2.86
N GLY A 232 -8.17 -13.45 3.34
CA GLY A 232 -7.61 -12.39 2.52
C GLY A 232 -6.18 -12.69 2.05
N THR A 233 -5.87 -12.19 0.86
CA THR A 233 -4.57 -12.28 0.18
C THR A 233 -3.58 -11.22 0.65
N THR A 234 -4.03 -10.05 1.13
CA THR A 234 -3.08 -9.00 1.58
C THR A 234 -2.37 -9.34 2.89
N SER A 235 -2.96 -10.27 3.66
CA SER A 235 -2.57 -10.59 5.04
C SER A 235 -2.48 -9.38 5.98
N LEU A 236 -3.08 -8.24 5.62
CA LEU A 236 -3.16 -7.06 6.47
C LEU A 236 -4.27 -7.24 7.51
N ASN A 237 -4.03 -8.19 8.42
CA ASN A 237 -4.92 -8.56 9.51
C ASN A 237 -4.14 -8.52 10.84
N ARG A 238 -4.73 -7.89 11.85
CA ARG A 238 -4.11 -7.69 13.16
C ARG A 238 -3.79 -9.00 13.86
N HIS A 239 -4.69 -9.99 13.79
CA HIS A 239 -4.45 -11.26 14.46
C HIS A 239 -3.37 -12.08 13.74
N LEU A 240 -3.33 -12.09 12.40
CA LEU A 240 -2.23 -12.71 11.64
C LEU A 240 -0.87 -12.12 12.04
N PHE A 241 -0.79 -10.79 12.13
CA PHE A 241 0.40 -10.09 12.60
C PHE A 241 0.76 -10.47 14.05
N ALA A 242 -0.18 -10.35 14.98
CA ALA A 242 0.06 -10.56 16.41
C ALA A 242 0.48 -12.00 16.74
N HIS A 243 0.02 -12.98 15.96
CA HIS A 243 0.36 -14.38 16.14
C HIS A 243 1.49 -14.87 15.21
N GLY A 244 2.05 -13.99 14.38
CA GLY A 244 3.16 -14.33 13.47
C GLY A 244 2.81 -15.44 12.47
N LYS A 245 1.53 -15.57 12.06
CA LYS A 245 1.06 -16.68 11.20
C LYS A 245 1.39 -16.50 9.72
N SER A 246 1.76 -15.29 9.30
CA SER A 246 2.22 -14.98 7.95
C SER A 246 3.27 -13.87 8.01
N THR A 247 4.13 -13.78 7.00
CA THR A 247 5.05 -12.65 6.77
C THR A 247 4.52 -11.67 5.72
N ASP A 248 3.43 -12.00 5.03
CA ASP A 248 2.89 -11.20 3.92
C ASP A 248 2.33 -9.85 4.37
N TRP A 249 2.09 -9.66 5.67
CA TRP A 249 1.76 -8.33 6.18
C TRP A 249 2.88 -7.31 5.91
N GLN A 250 4.14 -7.76 5.70
CA GLN A 250 5.32 -6.91 5.50
C GLN A 250 5.39 -6.24 4.12
N GLN A 251 4.44 -6.53 3.22
CA GLN A 251 4.45 -5.98 1.86
C GLN A 251 4.47 -4.44 1.87
N PRO A 252 5.27 -3.78 1.00
CA PRO A 252 5.38 -2.32 0.98
C PRO A 252 4.04 -1.58 0.79
N SER A 253 3.10 -2.17 0.05
CA SER A 253 1.76 -1.59 -0.16
C SER A 253 0.96 -1.46 1.14
N ASN A 254 1.20 -2.34 2.12
CA ASN A 254 0.54 -2.28 3.42
C ASN A 254 0.96 -1.07 4.25
N PHE A 255 2.16 -0.51 4.03
CA PHE A 255 2.56 0.73 4.68
C PHE A 255 1.64 1.89 4.25
N SER A 256 1.44 2.08 2.95
CA SER A 256 0.56 3.12 2.41
C SER A 256 -0.89 2.93 2.86
N ARG A 257 -1.38 1.68 2.85
CA ARG A 257 -2.70 1.33 3.40
C ARG A 257 -2.81 1.77 4.87
N LEU A 258 -1.87 1.40 5.73
CA LEU A 258 -1.92 1.75 7.15
C LEU A 258 -1.91 3.27 7.38
N VAL A 259 -1.07 4.03 6.66
CA VAL A 259 -1.06 5.50 6.75
C VAL A 259 -2.45 6.08 6.43
N VAL A 260 -3.07 5.62 5.34
CA VAL A 260 -4.41 6.06 4.93
C VAL A 260 -5.47 5.64 5.94
N ALA A 261 -5.47 4.39 6.40
CA ALA A 261 -6.45 3.88 7.35
C ALA A 261 -6.38 4.61 8.70
N ILE A 262 -5.17 4.88 9.22
CA ILE A 262 -4.99 5.63 10.46
C ILE A 262 -5.50 7.06 10.28
N THR A 263 -5.21 7.70 9.14
CA THR A 263 -5.66 9.08 8.92
C THR A 263 -7.17 9.15 8.67
N MET A 264 -7.75 8.10 8.07
CA MET A 264 -9.20 7.91 7.96
C MET A 264 -9.86 7.80 9.35
N LEU A 265 -9.25 7.10 10.31
CA LEU A 265 -9.73 7.14 11.71
C LEU A 265 -9.75 8.55 12.27
N GLY A 266 -8.80 9.41 11.91
CA GLY A 266 -8.81 10.81 12.31
C GLY A 266 -9.99 11.60 11.74
N VAL A 267 -10.40 11.30 10.50
CA VAL A 267 -11.65 11.84 9.93
C VAL A 267 -12.85 11.32 10.69
N ILE A 268 -12.92 10.01 10.94
CA ILE A 268 -14.01 9.41 11.71
C ILE A 268 -14.11 10.05 13.11
N GLU A 269 -13.00 10.27 13.82
CA GLU A 269 -12.99 10.98 15.10
C GLU A 269 -13.56 12.39 14.97
N ALA A 270 -13.11 13.15 13.96
CA ALA A 270 -13.58 14.52 13.75
C ALA A 270 -15.10 14.61 13.49
N TRP A 271 -15.67 13.57 12.87
CA TRP A 271 -17.12 13.44 12.62
C TRP A 271 -17.87 12.86 13.82
N HIS A 272 -17.27 11.93 14.55
CA HIS A 272 -17.81 11.38 15.79
C HIS A 272 -17.99 12.50 16.85
N ASP A 273 -16.97 13.35 16.98
CA ASP A 273 -16.93 14.45 17.96
C ASP A 273 -17.53 15.77 17.42
N GLU A 274 -18.00 15.80 16.16
CA GLU A 274 -18.51 16.99 15.45
C GLU A 274 -17.53 18.18 15.36
N THR A 275 -16.24 17.95 15.61
CA THR A 275 -15.20 18.99 15.62
C THR A 275 -14.78 19.41 14.21
N ASN A 276 -14.94 18.53 13.22
CA ASN A 276 -14.53 18.73 11.83
C ASN A 276 -13.06 19.17 11.66
N VAL A 277 -12.21 18.83 12.64
CA VAL A 277 -10.79 19.24 12.64
C VAL A 277 -9.97 18.50 11.59
N VAL A 278 -10.42 17.37 11.05
CA VAL A 278 -9.78 16.72 9.90
C VAL A 278 -10.68 16.90 8.68
N PRO A 279 -10.21 17.57 7.61
CA PRO A 279 -11.05 17.89 6.45
C PRO A 279 -11.34 16.66 5.58
N LEU A 280 -12.53 16.64 4.97
CA LEU A 280 -12.88 15.65 3.93
C LEU A 280 -12.11 15.87 2.62
N LEU A 281 -11.76 17.13 2.32
CA LEU A 281 -10.91 17.46 1.19
C LEU A 281 -9.44 17.37 1.59
N PHE A 282 -8.63 16.80 0.70
CA PHE A 282 -7.20 16.68 0.95
C PHE A 282 -6.56 18.07 0.96
N PRO A 283 -5.85 18.46 2.03
CA PRO A 283 -5.26 19.79 2.11
C PRO A 283 -4.05 19.90 1.19
N GLU A 284 -3.71 21.13 0.83
CA GLU A 284 -2.43 21.40 0.19
C GLU A 284 -1.25 21.13 1.15
N MET A 285 -0.10 20.84 0.56
CA MET A 285 1.12 20.57 1.31
C MET A 285 1.67 21.85 1.99
N ASN A 286 1.57 21.92 3.31
CA ASN A 286 2.18 22.92 4.17
C ASN A 286 3.67 22.63 4.44
N GLN A 287 4.30 23.51 5.22
CA GLN A 287 5.73 23.42 5.50
C GLN A 287 6.14 22.16 6.27
N ASP A 288 5.36 21.70 7.25
CA ASP A 288 5.72 20.53 8.07
C ASP A 288 5.75 19.23 7.25
N SER A 289 4.72 19.04 6.42
CA SER A 289 4.65 17.91 5.49
C SER A 289 5.70 17.97 4.38
N LYS A 290 6.03 19.18 3.91
CA LYS A 290 7.11 19.40 2.94
C LYS A 290 8.46 19.01 3.52
N LEU A 291 8.75 19.41 4.77
CA LEU A 291 9.99 19.04 5.45
C LEU A 291 10.07 17.54 5.71
N LEU A 292 8.97 16.88 6.12
CA LEU A 292 8.93 15.43 6.27
C LEU A 292 9.17 14.71 4.93
N TRP A 293 8.54 15.18 3.86
CA TRP A 293 8.73 14.68 2.51
C TRP A 293 10.19 14.77 2.06
N GLN A 294 10.80 15.96 2.19
CA GLN A 294 12.20 16.19 1.85
C GLN A 294 13.15 15.33 2.68
N GLN A 295 12.85 15.15 3.97
CA GLN A 295 13.63 14.29 4.86
C GLN A 295 13.62 12.84 4.36
N ALA A 296 12.47 12.32 3.94
CA ALA A 296 12.40 10.96 3.38
C ALA A 296 13.12 10.81 2.03
N LEU A 297 13.09 11.83 1.17
CA LEU A 297 13.89 11.81 -0.07
C LEU A 297 15.39 11.68 0.24
N ILE A 298 15.89 12.47 1.19
CA ILE A 298 17.30 12.42 1.63
C ILE A 298 17.62 11.03 2.22
N ARG A 299 16.73 10.48 3.06
CA ARG A 299 16.89 9.13 3.62
C ARG A 299 16.99 8.07 2.54
N GLY A 300 16.15 8.14 1.50
CA GLY A 300 16.20 7.21 0.37
C GLY A 300 17.53 7.30 -0.39
N GLN A 301 18.05 8.51 -0.61
CA GLN A 301 19.36 8.70 -1.24
C GLN A 301 20.51 8.13 -0.40
N LEU A 302 20.50 8.39 0.90
CA LEU A 302 21.50 7.85 1.83
C LEU A 302 21.42 6.32 1.93
N GLN A 303 20.21 5.76 1.92
CA GLN A 303 20.01 4.31 1.93
C GLN A 303 20.60 3.65 0.70
N MET A 304 20.47 4.27 -0.48
CA MET A 304 21.10 3.75 -1.69
C MET A 304 22.63 3.71 -1.57
N ALA A 305 23.24 4.74 -0.99
CA ALA A 305 24.68 4.77 -0.74
C ALA A 305 25.10 3.68 0.26
N LEU A 306 24.33 3.49 1.33
CA LEU A 306 24.56 2.41 2.31
C LEU A 306 24.49 1.03 1.66
N ASN A 307 23.42 0.75 0.90
CA ASN A 307 23.24 -0.54 0.22
C ASN A 307 24.41 -0.83 -0.74
N ARG A 308 24.91 0.17 -1.47
CA ARG A 308 26.09 0.01 -2.35
C ARG A 308 27.37 -0.28 -1.56
N HIS A 309 27.56 0.39 -0.43
CA HIS A 309 28.72 0.18 0.41
C HIS A 309 28.69 -1.23 1.03
N GLU A 310 27.58 -1.65 1.63
CA GLU A 310 27.40 -3.01 2.15
C GLU A 310 27.63 -4.05 1.04
N GLN A 311 27.08 -3.82 -0.15
CA GLN A 311 27.29 -4.71 -1.28
C GLN A 311 28.77 -4.87 -1.64
N ALA A 312 29.54 -3.78 -1.65
CA ALA A 312 30.97 -3.84 -1.91
C ALA A 312 31.74 -4.61 -0.81
N GLU A 313 31.42 -4.36 0.46
CA GLU A 313 32.05 -5.04 1.60
C GLU A 313 31.79 -6.55 1.61
N PHE A 314 30.53 -6.97 1.40
CA PHE A 314 30.19 -8.39 1.32
C PHE A 314 30.84 -9.06 0.11
N GLN A 315 30.87 -8.37 -1.03
CA GLN A 315 31.49 -8.86 -2.25
C GLN A 315 33.01 -9.01 -2.13
N ALA A 316 33.69 -8.14 -1.36
CA ALA A 316 35.11 -8.28 -1.06
C ALA A 316 35.43 -9.60 -0.33
N HIS A 317 34.46 -10.14 0.40
CA HIS A 317 34.53 -11.44 1.08
C HIS A 317 33.89 -12.57 0.28
N GLY A 318 33.57 -12.34 -0.99
CA GLY A 318 32.93 -13.33 -1.88
C GLY A 318 31.48 -13.65 -1.54
N ARG A 319 30.83 -12.91 -0.63
CA ARG A 319 29.49 -13.20 -0.11
C ARG A 319 28.43 -12.28 -0.71
N LEU A 320 27.18 -12.75 -0.66
CA LEU A 320 26.00 -11.92 -0.91
C LEU A 320 25.62 -11.16 0.36
N VAL A 321 25.02 -9.97 0.18
CA VAL A 321 24.34 -9.28 1.28
C VAL A 321 23.19 -10.18 1.75
N PRO A 322 23.03 -10.40 3.07
CA PRO A 322 21.94 -11.21 3.61
C PRO A 322 20.57 -10.69 3.19
N GLU A 323 19.66 -11.61 2.92
CA GLU A 323 18.29 -11.25 2.56
C GLU A 323 17.59 -10.56 3.73
N LEU A 324 16.92 -9.44 3.44
CA LEU A 324 16.01 -8.78 4.35
C LEU A 324 14.56 -9.11 3.95
N PRO A 325 13.59 -9.04 4.88
CA PRO A 325 12.23 -9.50 4.59
C PRO A 325 11.53 -8.77 3.45
N THR A 326 11.93 -7.53 3.13
CA THR A 326 11.37 -6.72 2.04
C THR A 326 12.37 -6.39 0.93
N ASP A 327 13.58 -6.95 1.00
CA ASP A 327 14.64 -6.76 0.01
C ASP A 327 15.56 -7.98 -0.03
N ASN A 328 15.42 -8.80 -1.07
CA ASN A 328 16.28 -9.96 -1.34
C ASN A 328 17.54 -9.59 -2.15
N GLY A 329 17.80 -8.29 -2.33
CA GLY A 329 18.95 -7.75 -3.05
C GLY A 329 18.93 -7.98 -4.56
N VAL A 330 17.97 -8.71 -5.12
CA VAL A 330 17.97 -9.11 -6.54
C VAL A 330 18.02 -7.89 -7.46
N THR A 331 17.22 -6.85 -7.20
CA THR A 331 17.19 -5.64 -8.04
C THR A 331 18.54 -4.93 -8.08
N LEU A 332 19.19 -4.75 -6.92
CA LEU A 332 20.52 -4.15 -6.84
C LEU A 332 21.55 -5.03 -7.57
N ARG A 333 21.49 -6.35 -7.34
CA ARG A 333 22.37 -7.31 -8.00
C ARG A 333 22.24 -7.27 -9.52
N LYS A 334 21.02 -7.21 -10.07
CA LYS A 334 20.78 -7.08 -11.51
C LYS A 334 21.44 -5.82 -12.06
N ALA A 335 21.20 -4.66 -11.44
CA ALA A 335 21.77 -3.40 -11.90
C ALA A 335 23.30 -3.44 -11.92
N VAL A 336 23.90 -3.93 -10.84
CA VAL A 336 25.36 -4.05 -10.71
C VAL A 336 25.93 -5.06 -11.71
N LEU A 337 25.29 -6.23 -11.86
CA LEU A 337 25.76 -7.27 -12.77
C LEU A 337 25.67 -6.83 -14.23
N SER A 338 24.61 -6.12 -14.62
CA SER A 338 24.47 -5.55 -15.95
C SER A 338 25.52 -4.46 -16.22
N GLU A 339 25.81 -3.58 -15.26
CA GLU A 339 26.84 -2.55 -15.40
C GLU A 339 28.23 -3.16 -15.56
N ASP A 340 28.60 -4.11 -14.70
CA ASP A 340 29.92 -4.74 -14.72
C ASP A 340 30.07 -5.70 -15.91
N ALA A 341 29.01 -6.37 -16.36
CA ALA A 341 29.05 -7.12 -17.60
C ALA A 341 29.41 -6.24 -18.81
N ILE A 342 28.90 -5.01 -18.86
CA ILE A 342 29.28 -4.07 -19.92
C ILE A 342 30.73 -3.62 -19.77
N ASN A 343 31.13 -3.23 -18.56
CA ASN A 343 32.43 -2.61 -18.32
C ASN A 343 33.60 -3.61 -18.34
N ASP A 344 33.44 -4.76 -17.68
CA ASP A 344 34.53 -5.68 -17.37
C ASP A 344 34.53 -6.93 -18.26
N LEU A 345 33.45 -7.17 -19.01
CA LEU A 345 33.34 -8.32 -19.92
C LEU A 345 33.16 -7.91 -21.38
N VAL A 346 32.11 -7.14 -21.70
CA VAL A 346 31.79 -6.76 -23.09
C VAL A 346 32.84 -5.86 -23.70
N ARG A 347 33.27 -4.81 -22.99
CA ARG A 347 34.30 -3.89 -23.51
C ARG A 347 35.62 -4.62 -23.78
N PRO A 348 36.23 -5.37 -22.84
CA PRO A 348 37.44 -6.14 -23.12
C PRO A 348 37.31 -7.12 -24.29
N LEU A 349 36.18 -7.83 -24.40
CA LEU A 349 35.94 -8.75 -25.52
C LEU A 349 35.85 -8.00 -26.87
N ARG A 350 35.19 -6.83 -26.90
CA ARG A 350 35.14 -5.99 -28.12
C ARG A 350 36.51 -5.45 -28.49
N ASP A 351 37.30 -5.02 -27.50
CA ASP A 351 38.67 -4.55 -27.71
C ASP A 351 39.57 -5.67 -28.25
N ALA A 352 39.29 -6.93 -27.89
CA ALA A 352 39.93 -8.13 -28.44
C ALA A 352 39.38 -8.58 -29.81
N GLY A 353 38.45 -7.82 -30.42
CA GLY A 353 37.94 -8.04 -31.77
C GLY A 353 36.62 -8.83 -31.88
N TRP A 354 35.96 -9.14 -30.76
CA TRP A 354 34.73 -9.94 -30.75
C TRP A 354 33.46 -9.09 -30.92
N SER A 355 32.46 -9.65 -31.60
CA SER A 355 31.07 -9.15 -31.53
C SER A 355 30.34 -9.83 -30.38
N VAL A 356 29.80 -9.05 -29.44
CA VAL A 356 29.30 -9.57 -28.15
C VAL A 356 27.84 -9.22 -27.92
N THR A 357 27.06 -10.23 -27.53
CA THR A 357 25.68 -10.12 -27.00
C THR A 357 25.62 -10.67 -25.58
N VAL A 358 24.87 -10.03 -24.67
CA VAL A 358 24.74 -10.45 -23.27
C VAL A 358 23.28 -10.76 -22.97
N THR A 359 23.02 -11.82 -22.21
CA THR A 359 21.69 -12.15 -21.71
C THR A 359 21.26 -11.19 -20.60
N GLU A 360 19.95 -11.13 -20.33
CA GLU A 360 19.49 -10.58 -19.05
C GLU A 360 20.10 -11.37 -17.88
N PRO A 361 20.31 -10.73 -16.71
CA PRO A 361 20.62 -11.45 -15.48
C PRO A 361 19.58 -12.53 -15.21
N ASP A 362 20.04 -13.68 -14.71
CA ASP A 362 19.15 -14.76 -14.31
C ASP A 362 18.13 -14.27 -13.23
N PRO A 363 17.04 -15.01 -12.97
CA PRO A 363 16.01 -14.59 -12.03
C PRO A 363 16.53 -14.23 -10.63
N ALA A 364 17.57 -14.93 -10.15
CA ALA A 364 18.20 -14.68 -8.85
C ALA A 364 19.36 -13.66 -8.91
N ALA A 365 19.67 -13.14 -10.10
CA ALA A 365 20.76 -12.19 -10.35
C ALA A 365 22.13 -12.68 -9.84
N LEU A 366 22.37 -13.98 -9.98
CA LEU A 366 23.61 -14.67 -9.69
C LEU A 366 24.55 -14.70 -10.90
N PHE A 367 24.04 -14.62 -12.14
CA PHE A 367 24.90 -14.60 -13.33
C PHE A 367 24.26 -13.97 -14.57
N VAL A 368 25.12 -13.61 -15.52
CA VAL A 368 24.79 -13.30 -16.93
C VAL A 368 25.68 -14.14 -17.84
N ILE A 369 25.25 -14.35 -19.09
CA ILE A 369 26.07 -15.01 -20.11
C ILE A 369 26.33 -14.02 -21.25
N ALA A 370 27.60 -13.83 -21.57
CA ALA A 370 28.03 -13.14 -22.78
C ALA A 370 28.39 -14.16 -23.86
N VAL A 371 27.81 -13.99 -25.05
CA VAL A 371 28.15 -14.75 -26.25
C VAL A 371 28.94 -13.85 -27.17
N ALA A 372 30.22 -14.18 -27.34
CA ALA A 372 31.15 -13.51 -28.23
C ALA A 372 31.30 -14.31 -29.52
N THR A 373 31.24 -13.64 -30.67
CA THR A 373 31.34 -14.25 -32.00
C THR A 373 32.30 -13.47 -32.89
N ALA A 374 33.13 -14.20 -33.63
CA ALA A 374 34.05 -13.66 -34.62
C ALA A 374 34.27 -14.69 -35.74
N GLN A 375 33.85 -14.38 -36.96
CA GLN A 375 33.87 -15.33 -38.09
C GLN A 375 33.18 -16.67 -37.73
N GLU A 376 33.91 -17.79 -37.76
CA GLU A 376 33.42 -19.12 -37.35
C GLU A 376 33.69 -19.45 -35.86
N ARG A 377 34.33 -18.56 -35.12
CA ARG A 377 34.65 -18.76 -33.69
C ARG A 377 33.54 -18.21 -32.81
N ARG A 378 33.22 -18.96 -31.76
CA ARG A 378 32.25 -18.62 -30.72
C ARG A 378 32.89 -18.84 -29.36
N LEU A 379 32.66 -17.91 -28.44
CA LEU A 379 33.11 -17.98 -27.06
C LEU A 379 31.95 -17.58 -26.14
N GLU A 380 31.58 -18.47 -25.24
CA GLU A 380 30.55 -18.23 -24.23
C GLU A 380 31.20 -18.03 -22.86
N VAL A 381 30.90 -16.89 -22.23
CA VAL A 381 31.48 -16.52 -20.94
C VAL A 381 30.36 -16.23 -19.96
N ALA A 382 30.32 -16.98 -18.86
CA ALA A 382 29.46 -16.63 -17.73
C ALA A 382 30.17 -15.62 -16.82
N LEU A 383 29.45 -14.60 -16.38
CA LEU A 383 29.89 -13.71 -15.30
C LEU A 383 28.98 -13.92 -14.09
N LEU A 384 29.53 -14.52 -13.05
CA LEU A 384 28.91 -14.70 -11.75
C LEU A 384 28.98 -13.41 -10.92
N TYR A 385 27.94 -13.19 -10.13
CA TYR A 385 27.86 -12.07 -9.21
C TYR A 385 28.90 -12.13 -8.08
N SER A 386 29.24 -13.33 -7.61
CA SER A 386 30.20 -13.57 -6.53
C SER A 386 30.83 -14.97 -6.61
N CYS A 387 32.03 -15.13 -6.03
CA CYS A 387 32.75 -16.42 -5.96
C CYS A 387 32.05 -17.47 -5.08
N ALA A 388 31.54 -17.10 -3.90
CA ALA A 388 30.95 -18.07 -2.96
C ALA A 388 29.52 -18.47 -3.33
N THR A 389 29.35 -19.07 -4.51
CA THR A 389 28.11 -19.67 -4.99
C THR A 389 28.20 -21.19 -4.91
N SER A 390 27.05 -21.89 -4.96
CA SER A 390 27.06 -23.36 -4.83
C SER A 390 27.83 -24.02 -5.98
N ASN A 391 28.55 -25.11 -5.68
CA ASN A 391 29.24 -25.90 -6.69
C ASN A 391 28.29 -26.45 -7.76
N GLU A 392 27.01 -26.66 -7.41
CA GLU A 392 25.95 -27.03 -8.36
C GLU A 392 25.79 -26.00 -9.47
N LEU A 393 25.80 -24.69 -9.14
CA LEU A 393 25.72 -23.62 -10.13
C LEU A 393 26.96 -23.60 -11.04
N TYR A 394 28.14 -23.81 -10.47
CA TYR A 394 29.36 -23.93 -11.27
C TYR A 394 29.29 -25.10 -12.26
N ARG A 395 28.80 -26.26 -11.84
CA ARG A 395 28.59 -27.43 -12.72
C ARG A 395 27.55 -27.16 -13.79
N GLU A 396 26.46 -26.48 -13.44
CA GLU A 396 25.44 -26.08 -14.41
C GLU A 396 26.03 -25.17 -15.48
N LEU A 397 26.71 -24.09 -15.07
CA LEU A 397 27.34 -23.15 -16.00
C LEU A 397 28.42 -23.83 -16.85
N ALA A 398 29.19 -24.76 -16.27
CA ALA A 398 30.21 -25.49 -16.98
C ALA A 398 29.68 -26.38 -18.12
N SER A 399 28.40 -26.73 -18.09
CA SER A 399 27.75 -27.42 -19.21
C SER A 399 27.30 -26.49 -20.35
N LYS A 400 27.32 -25.17 -20.12
CA LYS A 400 26.76 -24.15 -21.01
C LYS A 400 27.82 -23.24 -21.61
N VAL A 401 28.89 -22.93 -20.88
CA VAL A 401 29.86 -21.89 -21.25
C VAL A 401 31.29 -22.41 -21.30
N ASP A 402 32.17 -21.67 -21.99
CA ASP A 402 33.58 -22.00 -22.15
C ASP A 402 34.44 -21.47 -20.99
N VAL A 403 34.01 -20.35 -20.38
CA VAL A 403 34.72 -19.68 -19.28
C VAL A 403 33.74 -19.19 -18.22
N ILE A 404 34.05 -19.42 -16.95
CA ILE A 404 33.28 -18.88 -15.83
C ILE A 404 34.12 -17.83 -15.11
N LEU A 405 33.68 -16.58 -15.19
CA LEU A 405 34.27 -15.48 -14.45
C LEU A 405 33.36 -15.09 -13.30
N TYR A 406 33.92 -14.46 -12.27
CA TYR A 406 33.12 -13.91 -11.18
C TYR A 406 33.61 -12.53 -10.75
N ARG A 407 32.72 -11.78 -10.12
CA ARG A 407 33.06 -10.48 -9.51
C ARG A 407 33.59 -10.68 -8.08
N GLY A 408 34.57 -9.87 -7.68
CA GLY A 408 35.16 -9.90 -6.33
C GLY A 408 36.37 -10.82 -6.18
N ALA A 409 36.77 -11.06 -4.94
CA ALA A 409 37.99 -11.81 -4.60
C ALA A 409 37.82 -13.35 -4.78
N PRO A 410 38.91 -14.09 -5.04
CA PRO A 410 38.94 -15.56 -5.11
C PRO A 410 38.77 -16.22 -3.72
N TYR A 411 37.65 -15.96 -3.04
CA TYR A 411 37.37 -16.52 -1.73
C TYR A 411 37.03 -18.01 -1.84
N GLU A 412 37.89 -18.87 -1.30
CA GLU A 412 37.76 -20.34 -1.32
C GLU A 412 37.37 -20.92 -2.69
N GLN A 413 37.88 -20.34 -3.78
CA GLN A 413 37.51 -20.70 -5.16
C GLN A 413 37.66 -22.21 -5.42
N ASP A 414 38.75 -22.81 -4.96
CA ASP A 414 39.04 -24.23 -5.18
C ASP A 414 37.98 -25.15 -4.57
N THR A 415 37.33 -24.71 -3.49
CA THR A 415 36.23 -25.43 -2.84
C THR A 415 34.94 -25.28 -3.64
N PHE A 416 34.56 -24.04 -4.02
CA PHE A 416 33.31 -23.77 -4.72
C PHE A 416 33.31 -24.26 -6.17
N ALA A 417 34.45 -24.18 -6.86
CA ALA A 417 34.66 -24.64 -8.23
C ALA A 417 35.26 -26.06 -8.31
N ALA A 418 35.19 -26.84 -7.22
CA ALA A 418 35.74 -28.19 -7.17
C ALA A 418 35.19 -29.08 -8.31
N GLY A 419 36.09 -29.70 -9.07
CA GLY A 419 35.75 -30.61 -10.17
C GLY A 419 35.40 -29.91 -11.50
N ILE A 420 35.58 -28.60 -11.60
CA ILE A 420 35.36 -27.85 -12.84
C ILE A 420 36.68 -27.79 -13.65
N ALA A 421 36.64 -28.26 -14.90
CA ALA A 421 37.83 -28.36 -15.76
C ALA A 421 38.11 -27.09 -16.59
N LEU A 422 37.11 -26.24 -16.80
CA LEU A 422 37.22 -24.98 -17.54
C LEU A 422 37.83 -23.87 -16.67
N HIS A 423 38.20 -22.74 -17.28
CA HIS A 423 38.78 -21.62 -16.55
C HIS A 423 37.76 -20.95 -15.62
N VAL A 424 38.08 -20.93 -14.33
CA VAL A 424 37.36 -20.21 -13.29
C VAL A 424 38.26 -19.15 -12.66
N GLY A 425 37.81 -17.90 -12.62
CA GLY A 425 38.62 -16.82 -12.05
C GLY A 425 37.92 -15.46 -11.94
N PRO A 426 38.56 -14.48 -11.28
CA PRO A 426 38.00 -13.14 -11.13
C PRO A 426 38.03 -12.39 -12.48
N VAL A 427 36.92 -11.73 -12.84
CA VAL A 427 36.80 -10.99 -14.11
C VAL A 427 37.86 -9.89 -14.24
N ALA A 428 38.21 -9.22 -13.15
CA ALA A 428 39.21 -8.15 -13.12
C ALA A 428 40.64 -8.63 -13.48
N GLY A 429 40.92 -9.93 -13.33
CA GLY A 429 42.22 -10.53 -13.68
C GLY A 429 42.23 -11.25 -15.02
N TRP A 430 41.10 -11.31 -15.73
CA TRP A 430 40.97 -12.09 -16.95
C TRP A 430 41.27 -11.25 -18.19
N GLN A 431 42.03 -11.83 -19.13
CA GLN A 431 42.27 -11.25 -20.45
C GLN A 431 41.60 -12.12 -21.51
N PRO A 432 40.67 -11.57 -22.30
CA PRO A 432 40.01 -12.34 -23.34
C PRO A 432 41.01 -12.75 -24.43
N PRO A 433 40.83 -13.93 -25.05
CA PRO A 433 41.61 -14.31 -26.22
C PRO A 433 41.31 -13.37 -27.39
N LEU A 434 42.27 -13.15 -28.28
CA LEU A 434 42.03 -12.42 -29.53
C LEU A 434 41.09 -13.21 -30.46
N ALA A 435 40.18 -12.47 -31.11
CA ALA A 435 39.17 -12.96 -32.05
C ALA A 435 39.75 -13.79 -33.20
#